data_AF-A0A7V2I6J6-F1
#
_entry.id   AF-A0A7V2I6J6-F1
#
_cell.length_a   1.000
_cell.length_b   1.000
_cell.length_c   1.000
_cell.angle_alpha   90.00
_cell.angle_beta   90.00
_cell.angle_gamma   90.00
#
_symmetry.space_group_name_H-M   'P 1'
#
loop_
_entity.id
_entity.type
_entity.pdbx_description
1 polymer ?
#
loop_
_entity_poly.entity_id
_entity_poly.type
_entity_poly.pdbx_seq_one_letter_code
_entity_poly.pdbx_strand_id
1 'polypeptide(L)' 'MAAAATYLGGALGVEMLGGRYASLYGTKTLAYSLLVAVEEGLEMAGSVLFIDALLDYLRRDVAGVALRVRGPR' A
#
# COMPACT_ATOMS: atom_id res chain seq x y z
N MET A 1 -7.10 8.61 -4.79
CA MET A 1 -8.25 8.06 -4.05
C MET A 1 -8.27 6.53 -4.05
N ALA A 2 -8.14 5.87 -5.21
CA ALA A 2 -8.07 4.40 -5.28
C ALA A 2 -6.95 3.79 -4.41
N ALA A 3 -5.71 4.27 -4.51
CA ALA A 3 -4.59 3.75 -3.72
C ALA A 3 -4.80 3.88 -2.19
N ALA A 4 -5.30 5.03 -1.74
CA ALA A 4 -5.64 5.26 -0.34
C ALA A 4 -6.81 4.40 0.14
N ALA A 5 -7.81 4.14 -0.72
CA ALA A 5 -8.94 3.26 -0.40
C ALA A 5 -8.55 1.78 -0.38
N THR A 6 -7.65 1.33 -1.27
CA THR A 6 -7.12 -0.04 -1.25
C THR A 6 -6.28 -0.28 0.00
N TYR A 7 -5.44 0.69 0.37
CA TYR A 7 -4.61 0.63 1.58
C TYR A 7 -5.44 0.74 2.87
N LEU A 8 -6.27 1.78 3.02
CA LEU A 8 -7.04 2.03 4.26
C LEU A 8 -8.33 1.20 4.37
N GLY A 9 -8.91 0.74 3.27
CA GLY A 9 -10.21 0.04 3.27
C GLY A 9 -10.09 -1.47 3.13
N GLY A 10 -9.15 -1.95 2.32
CA GLY A 10 -8.92 -3.38 2.10
C GLY A 10 -8.17 -4.03 3.25
N ALA A 11 -6.97 -3.52 3.56
CA ALA A 11 -6.12 -4.07 4.62
C ALA A 11 -6.76 -3.91 6.01
N LEU A 12 -7.23 -2.71 6.36
CA LEU A 12 -7.88 -2.45 7.66
C LEU A 12 -9.15 -3.30 7.89
N GLY A 13 -9.94 -3.53 6.83
CA GLY A 13 -11.14 -4.35 6.91
C GLY A 13 -10.83 -5.84 7.11
N VAL A 14 -9.80 -6.34 6.43
CA VAL A 14 -9.32 -7.72 6.61
C VAL A 14 -8.61 -7.89 7.95
N GLU A 15 -7.86 -6.89 8.43
CA GLU A 15 -7.22 -6.86 9.74
C GLU A 15 -8.26 -6.98 10.88
N MET A 16 -9.36 -6.23 10.80
CA MET A 16 -10.46 -6.34 11.78
C MET A 16 -11.11 -7.72 11.78
N LEU A 17 -11.31 -8.33 10.60
CA LEU A 17 -11.86 -9.68 10.46
C LEU A 17 -10.87 -10.75 10.96
N GLY A 18 -9.59 -10.60 10.63
CA GLY A 18 -8.49 -11.45 11.08
C GLY A 18 -8.32 -11.40 12.59
N GLY A 19 -8.36 -10.21 13.20
CA GLY A 19 -8.30 -10.01 14.64
C GLY A 19 -9.48 -10.66 15.38
N ARG A 20 -10.71 -10.54 14.85
CA ARG A 20 -11.88 -11.24 15.39
C ARG A 20 -11.75 -12.76 15.24
N TYR A 21 -11.27 -13.23 14.10
CA TYR A 21 -11.05 -14.66 13.88
C TYR A 21 -9.99 -15.22 14.85
N ALA A 22 -8.88 -14.49 15.04
CA ALA A 22 -7.84 -14.85 16.00
C ALA A 22 -8.35 -14.88 17.44
N SER A 23 -9.24 -13.96 17.83
CA SER A 23 -9.79 -13.94 19.19
C SER A 23 -10.70 -15.13 19.47
N LEU A 24 -11.38 -15.67 18.44
CA LEU A 24 -12.33 -16.77 18.58
C LEU A 24 -11.68 -18.15 18.39
N TYR A 25 -10.76 -18.27 17.43
CA TYR A 25 -10.22 -19.55 16.96
C TYR A 25 -8.70 -19.66 17.08
N GLY A 26 -8.02 -18.60 17.54
CA GLY A 26 -6.57 -18.53 17.58
C GLY A 26 -5.93 -18.34 16.20
N THR A 27 -4.61 -18.16 16.21
CA THR A 27 -3.82 -17.84 15.00
C THR A 27 -3.27 -19.08 14.28
N LYS A 28 -3.30 -20.26 14.92
CA LYS A 28 -2.76 -21.51 14.38
C LYS A 28 -3.78 -22.26 13.53
N THR A 29 -4.48 -21.56 12.65
CA THR A 29 -5.48 -22.16 11.76
C THR A 29 -5.18 -21.77 10.32
N LEU A 30 -5.45 -22.68 9.39
CA LEU A 30 -5.29 -22.41 7.96
C LEU A 30 -6.13 -21.20 7.52
N ALA A 31 -7.34 -21.07 8.05
CA ALA A 31 -8.23 -19.94 7.76
C ALA A 31 -7.64 -18.59 8.20
N TYR A 32 -7.01 -18.53 9.39
CA TYR A 32 -6.30 -17.33 9.82
C TYR A 32 -5.12 -17.02 8.90
N SER A 33 -4.31 -18.00 8.52
CA SER A 33 -3.20 -17.80 7.58
C SER A 33 -3.66 -17.32 6.20
N LEU A 34 -4.80 -17.79 5.71
CA LEU A 34 -5.39 -17.31 4.46
C LEU A 34 -5.90 -15.86 4.58
N LEU A 35 -6.51 -15.50 5.71
CA LEU A 35 -6.93 -14.12 5.98
C LEU A 35 -5.73 -13.17 5.96
N VAL A 36 -4.65 -13.53 6.64
CA VAL A 36 -3.39 -12.75 6.64
C VAL A 36 -2.80 -12.64 5.24
N ALA A 37 -2.77 -13.74 4.46
CA ALA A 37 -2.26 -13.68 3.10
C ALA A 37 -3.06 -12.74 2.19
N VAL A 38 -4.39 -12.67 2.38
CA VAL A 38 -5.24 -11.71 1.67
C VAL A 38 -4.99 -10.28 2.14
N GLU A 39 -4.84 -10.07 3.44
CA GLU A 39 -4.50 -8.77 4.05
C GLU A 39 -3.19 -8.22 3.46
N GLU A 40 -2.10 -8.99 3.56
CA GLU A 40 -0.78 -8.63 3.06
C GLU A 40 -0.82 -8.39 1.53
N GLY A 41 -1.58 -9.21 0.79
CA GLY A 41 -1.77 -9.03 -0.65
C GLY A 41 -2.45 -7.71 -1.01
N LEU A 42 -3.44 -7.27 -0.22
CA LEU A 42 -4.12 -5.99 -0.40
C LEU A 42 -3.21 -4.82 -0.04
N GLU A 43 -2.37 -4.93 1.00
CA GLU A 43 -1.37 -3.92 1.34
C GLU A 43 -0.32 -3.73 0.24
N MET A 44 0.19 -4.82 -0.32
CA MET A 44 1.12 -4.79 -1.45
C MET A 44 0.48 -4.17 -2.69
N ALA A 45 -0.75 -4.56 -3.03
CA ALA A 45 -1.49 -3.98 -4.14
C ALA A 45 -1.74 -2.47 -3.95
N GLY A 46 -2.12 -2.06 -2.73
CA GLY A 46 -2.27 -0.65 -2.37
C GLY A 46 -0.96 0.14 -2.52
N SER A 47 0.17 -0.44 -2.11
CA SER A 47 1.50 0.16 -2.24
C SER A 47 1.91 0.37 -3.69
N VAL A 48 1.68 -0.63 -4.57
CA VAL A 48 1.95 -0.51 -6.00
C VAL A 48 1.12 0.60 -6.65
N LEU A 49 -0.19 0.65 -6.35
CA LEU A 49 -1.07 1.70 -6.85
C LEU A 49 -0.68 3.10 -6.33
N PHE A 50 -0.20 3.19 -5.10
CA PHE A 50 0.28 4.45 -4.53
C PHE A 50 1.54 4.95 -5.24
N ILE A 51 2.52 4.07 -5.46
CA ILE A 51 3.75 4.40 -6.19
C ILE A 51 3.42 4.83 -7.61
N ASP A 52 2.55 4.10 -8.32
CA ASP A 52 2.14 4.45 -9.67
C ASP A 52 1.49 5.84 -9.73
N ALA A 53 0.55 6.12 -8.82
CA ALA A 53 -0.08 7.43 -8.72
C ALA A 53 0.91 8.55 -8.38
N LEU A 54 1.91 8.29 -7.52
CA LEU A 54 2.95 9.25 -7.18
C LEU A 54 3.85 9.55 -8.38
N LEU A 55 4.23 8.52 -9.15
CA LEU A 55 5.04 8.68 -10.37
C LEU A 55 4.29 9.46 -11.45
N ASP A 56 2.99 9.19 -11.63
CA ASP A 56 2.14 9.96 -12.56
C ASP A 56 2.01 11.42 -12.12
N TYR A 57 1.82 11.68 -10.82
CA TYR A 57 1.83 13.05 -10.28
C TYR A 57 3.17 13.77 -10.53
N LEU A 58 4.30 13.12 -10.24
CA LEU A 58 5.62 13.70 -10.49
C LEU A 58 5.85 14.00 -11.98
N ARG A 59 5.37 13.13 -12.89
CA ARG A 59 5.47 13.34 -14.33
C ARG A 59 4.66 14.54 -14.82
N ARG A 60 3.48 14.78 -14.24
CA ARG A 60 2.56 15.83 -14.67
C ARG A 60 2.87 17.18 -14.05
N ASP A 61 3.18 17.20 -12.77
CA ASP A 61 3.16 18.43 -11.96
C ASP A 61 4.55 18.91 -11.52
N VAL A 62 5.59 18.08 -11.65
CA VAL A 62 6.97 18.53 -11.42
C VAL A 62 7.59 18.94 -12.75
N ALA A 63 7.61 20.24 -13.02
CA ALA A 63 8.40 20.81 -14.10
C ALA A 63 9.86 20.36 -13.96
N GLY A 64 10.41 19.78 -15.02
CA GLY A 64 11.67 19.04 -15.02
C GLY A 64 12.79 19.69 -14.19
N VAL A 65 13.53 18.86 -13.47
CA VAL A 65 14.63 19.30 -12.61
C VAL A 65 15.79 19.81 -13.48
N ALA A 66 15.93 21.13 -13.61
CA ALA A 66 17.05 21.75 -14.31
C ALA A 66 18.28 21.80 -13.41
N LEU A 67 19.25 20.91 -13.66
CA LEU A 67 20.56 20.94 -12.99
C LEU A 67 21.44 22.03 -13.63
N ARG A 68 21.64 23.13 -12.91
CA ARG A 68 22.58 24.19 -13.34
C ARG A 68 23.96 23.94 -12.75
N VAL A 69 24.88 23.41 -13.56
CA VAL A 69 26.29 23.26 -13.17
C VAL A 69 27.01 24.59 -13.36
N ARG A 70 27.61 25.13 -12.29
CA ARG A 70 28.43 26.36 -12.32
C ARG A 70 29.91 25.97 -12.29
N GLY A 71 30.63 26.22 -13.38
CA GLY A 71 32.08 25.98 -13.46
C GLY A 71 32.88 26.97 -12.60
N PRO A 72 34.08 26.57 -12.10
CA PRO A 72 35.00 27.48 -11.40
C PRO A 72 35.58 28.51 -12.37
N ARG A 73 35.78 29.74 -11.89
CA ARG A 73 36.47 30.82 -12.60
C ARG A 73 37.97 30.75 -12.35
#